data_AF-A0A0X8GLN2-F1
#
_entry.id   AF-A0A0X8GLN2-F1
#
_cell.length_a   1.000
_cell.length_b   1.000
_cell.length_c   1.000
_cell.angle_alpha   90.00
_cell.angle_beta   90.00
_cell.angle_gamma   90.00
#
_symmetry.space_group_name_H-M   'P 1'
#
loop_
_entity.id
_entity.type
_entity.pdbx_description
1 polymer ?
#
loop_
_entity_poly.entity_id
_entity_poly.type
_entity_poly.pdbx_seq_one_letter_code
_entity_poly.pdbx_strand_id
1 'polypeptide(L)'
;MADIIRFAINTTCMWQEEICKVLWMDVNEAKHILLVRQRKDSSKKEINGQEIPLLGDAWDIVRRQPKTDRRFPITPAQLARHLFACARRWSLRI
;
A
#
# COMPACT_ATOMS: atom_id res chain seq x y z
N MET A 1 4.92 12.28 3.95
CA MET A 1 3.58 11.85 4.44
C MET A 1 2.52 11.78 3.33
N ALA A 2 2.44 12.75 2.40
CA ALA A 2 1.43 12.71 1.33
C ALA A 2 1.58 11.50 0.39
N ASP A 3 2.80 11.00 0.20
CA ASP A 3 3.09 9.89 -0.70
C ASP A 3 2.43 8.58 -0.27
N ILE A 4 2.33 8.27 1.03
CA ILE A 4 1.66 7.03 1.45
C ILE A 4 0.14 7.09 1.23
N ILE A 5 -0.47 8.28 1.35
CA ILE A 5 -1.90 8.45 1.10
C ILE A 5 -2.17 8.32 -0.40
N ARG A 6 -1.34 8.94 -1.24
CA ARG A 6 -1.42 8.79 -2.70
C ARG A 6 -1.18 7.34 -3.12
N PHE A 7 -0.22 6.66 -2.50
CA PHE A 7 0.02 5.24 -2.71
C PHE A 7 -1.19 4.41 -2.31
N ALA A 8 -1.78 4.64 -1.14
CA ALA A 8 -2.97 3.92 -0.66
C ALA A 8 -4.20 4.15 -1.55
N ILE A 9 -4.35 5.33 -2.15
CA ILE A 9 -5.43 5.64 -3.10
C ILE A 9 -5.19 4.96 -4.46
N ASN A 10 -3.95 5.00 -4.96
CA ASN A 10 -3.61 4.50 -6.29
C ASN A 10 -3.44 2.97 -6.33
N THR A 11 -3.14 2.35 -5.19
CA THR A 11 -3.04 0.89 -5.10
C THR A 11 -4.43 0.32 -4.89
N THR A 12 -5.02 -0.22 -5.95
CA THR A 12 -6.37 -0.76 -5.92
C THR A 12 -6.45 -1.94 -4.94
N CYS A 13 -7.15 -1.76 -3.82
CA CYS A 13 -7.55 -2.83 -2.90
C CYS A 13 -6.39 -3.48 -2.12
N MET A 14 -5.60 -2.74 -1.35
CA MET A 14 -4.75 -3.31 -0.28
C MET A 14 -5.25 -2.92 1.11
N TRP A 15 -5.16 -3.86 2.05
CA TRP A 15 -5.44 -3.55 3.45
C TRP A 15 -4.29 -2.74 4.05
N GLN A 16 -4.60 -1.88 5.02
CA GLN A 16 -3.61 -0.99 5.66
C GLN A 16 -2.44 -1.77 6.28
N GLU A 17 -2.72 -2.98 6.77
CA GLU A 17 -1.71 -3.90 7.31
C GLU A 17 -0.80 -4.50 6.24
N GLU A 18 -1.33 -4.75 5.03
CA GLU A 18 -0.54 -5.25 3.89
C GLU A 18 0.42 -4.16 3.42
N ILE A 19 -0.06 -2.92 3.28
CA ILE A 19 0.73 -1.74 2.87
C ILE A 19 1.94 -1.53 3.80
N CYS A 20 1.74 -1.71 5.11
CA CYS A 20 2.80 -1.57 6.12
C CYS A 20 3.87 -2.67 6.06
N LYS A 21 3.52 -3.85 5.52
CA LYS A 21 4.39 -5.04 5.49
C LYS A 21 5.11 -5.22 4.15
N VAL A 22 4.92 -4.31 3.19
CA VAL A 22 5.58 -4.37 1.88
C VAL A 22 7.10 -4.29 2.02
N LEU A 23 7.78 -5.33 1.53
CA LEU A 23 9.23 -5.41 1.43
C LEU A 23 9.70 -5.05 0.02
N TRP A 24 10.97 -4.64 -0.11
CA TRP A 24 11.58 -4.40 -1.42
C TRP A 24 11.67 -5.65 -2.29
N MET A 25 11.87 -6.81 -1.67
CA MET A 25 11.99 -8.09 -2.37
C MET A 25 10.68 -8.53 -3.05
N ASP A 26 9.54 -7.98 -2.63
CA ASP A 26 8.22 -8.33 -3.15
C ASP A 26 7.82 -7.47 -4.36
N VAL A 27 8.62 -6.46 -4.72
CA VAL A 27 8.37 -5.58 -5.85
C VAL A 27 9.11 -6.09 -7.07
N ASN A 28 8.37 -6.47 -8.11
CA ASN A 28 8.92 -6.80 -9.41
C ASN A 28 9.03 -5.51 -10.26
N GLU A 29 10.25 -4.99 -10.38
CA GLU A 29 10.52 -3.74 -11.11
C GLU A 29 10.26 -3.85 -12.61
N ALA A 30 10.42 -5.05 -13.22
CA ALA A 30 10.24 -5.22 -14.66
C ALA A 30 8.77 -5.20 -15.08
N LYS A 31 7.88 -5.71 -14.21
CA LYS A 31 6.44 -5.79 -14.48
C LYS A 31 5.62 -4.72 -13.75
N HIS A 32 6.27 -3.93 -12.90
CA HIS A 32 5.61 -3.02 -11.94
C HIS A 32 4.53 -3.74 -11.12
N ILE A 33 4.87 -4.92 -10.60
CA ILE A 33 3.96 -5.75 -9.80
C ILE A 33 4.45 -5.77 -8.36
N LEU A 34 3.53 -5.67 -7.41
CA LEU A 34 3.77 -5.87 -5.99
C LEU A 34 3.14 -7.19 -5.55
N LEU A 35 3.96 -8.08 -4.99
CA LEU A 35 3.51 -9.33 -4.40
C LEU A 35 3.05 -9.10 -2.96
N VAL A 36 1.78 -9.41 -2.67
CA VAL A 36 1.23 -9.39 -1.33
C VAL A 36 1.27 -10.80 -0.77
N ARG A 37 2.10 -11.01 0.25
CA ARG A 37 2.21 -12.28 0.95
C ARG A 37 1.01 -12.43 1.87
N GLN A 38 0.25 -13.49 1.64
CA GLN A 38 -0.77 -14.01 2.54
C GLN A 38 -2.12 -13.28 2.56
N ARG A 39 -2.76 -13.18 1.40
CA ARG A 39 -4.14 -12.70 1.32
C ARG A 39 -5.11 -13.88 1.50
N LYS A 40 -6.04 -13.73 2.45
CA LYS A 40 -7.11 -14.70 2.69
C LYS A 40 -8.28 -14.41 1.74
N ASP A 41 -8.55 -15.31 0.81
CA ASP A 41 -9.81 -15.31 0.07
C ASP A 41 -10.93 -15.86 0.97
N SER A 42 -12.07 -15.17 1.05
CA SER A 42 -13.22 -15.64 1.86
C SER A 42 -13.77 -16.99 1.38
N SER A 43 -13.52 -17.33 0.10
CA SER A 43 -13.99 -18.57 -0.54
C SER A 43 -12.99 -19.73 -0.51
N LYS A 44 -11.71 -19.52 -0.16
CA LYS A 44 -10.70 -20.59 -0.12
C LYS A 44 -9.93 -20.54 1.21
N LYS A 45 -9.80 -21.69 1.87
CA LYS A 45 -9.02 -21.82 3.12
C LYS A 45 -7.50 -21.61 2.92
N GLU A 46 -7.05 -21.58 1.67
CA GLU A 46 -5.64 -21.42 1.34
C GLU A 46 -5.26 -19.95 1.27
N ILE A 47 -4.13 -19.64 1.89
CA ILE A 47 -3.55 -18.32 1.91
C ILE A 47 -2.65 -18.20 0.68
N ASN A 48 -3.18 -17.57 -0.38
CA ASN A 48 -2.43 -17.38 -1.62
C ASN A 48 -1.74 -16.01 -1.63
N GLY A 49 -0.59 -15.94 -2.29
CA GLY A 49 0.04 -14.67 -2.63
C GLY A 49 -0.73 -14.01 -3.77
N GLN A 50 -1.08 -12.73 -3.62
CA GLN A 50 -1.72 -11.98 -4.68
C GLN A 50 -0.73 -10.98 -5.29
N GLU A 51 -0.63 -11.00 -6.62
CA GLU A 51 0.08 -10.00 -7.40
C GLU A 51 -0.84 -8.81 -7.66
N ILE A 52 -0.39 -7.61 -7.31
CA ILE A 52 -1.13 -6.37 -7.51
C ILE A 52 -0.32 -5.47 -8.44
N PRO A 53 -0.90 -5.04 -9.58
CA PRO A 53 -0.22 -4.11 -10.47
C PRO A 53 -0.12 -2.74 -9.80
N LEU A 54 1.08 -2.16 -9.82
CA LEU A 54 1.33 -0.80 -9.38
C LEU A 54 0.99 0.15 -10.53
N LEU A 55 -0.19 0.76 -10.47
CA LEU A 55 -0.70 1.65 -11.50
C LEU A 55 -0.36 3.12 -11.22
N GLY A 56 -0.13 3.89 -12.29
CA GLY A 56 0.07 5.35 -12.23
C GLY A 56 1.21 5.78 -11.31
N ASP A 57 0.96 6.78 -10.47
CA ASP A 57 1.98 7.33 -9.57
C ASP A 57 2.43 6.37 -8.46
N ALA A 58 1.75 5.24 -8.26
CA ALA A 58 2.12 4.28 -7.22
C ALA A 58 3.54 3.75 -7.41
N TRP A 59 3.93 3.48 -8.67
CA TRP A 59 5.28 3.03 -9.01
C TRP A 59 6.34 4.09 -8.69
N ASP A 60 6.07 5.34 -9.03
CA ASP A 60 6.99 6.45 -8.82
C ASP A 60 7.18 6.77 -7.33
N ILE A 61 6.09 6.70 -6.55
CA ILE A 61 6.11 6.82 -5.10
C ILE A 61 6.94 5.71 -4.46
N VAL A 62 6.73 4.46 -4.91
CA VAL A 62 7.51 3.30 -4.48
C VAL A 62 8.97 3.59 -4.77
N ARG A 63 9.35 3.86 -6.02
CA ARG A 63 10.74 4.13 -6.43
C ARG A 63 11.42 5.25 -5.63
N ARG A 64 10.70 6.31 -5.26
CA ARG A 64 11.21 7.42 -4.45
C ARG A 64 11.58 7.04 -3.01
N GLN A 65 11.01 5.97 -2.46
CA GLN A 65 11.31 5.56 -1.10
C GLN A 65 12.70 4.90 -0.99
N PRO A 66 13.40 5.04 0.15
CA PRO A 66 14.72 4.44 0.35
C PRO A 66 14.68 2.90 0.29
N LYS A 67 15.80 2.29 -0.10
CA LYS A 67 15.99 0.82 -0.17
C LYS A 67 16.31 0.21 1.19
N THR A 68 15.42 0.42 2.16
CA THR A 68 15.49 -0.20 3.49
C THR A 68 14.54 -1.40 3.54
N ASP A 69 14.74 -2.30 4.51
CA ASP A 69 13.97 -3.55 4.70
C ASP A 69 12.44 -3.34 4.64
N ARG A 70 11.93 -2.23 5.22
CA ARG A 70 10.51 -1.82 5.11
C ARG A 70 10.35 -0.52 4.32
N ARG A 71 9.47 -0.53 3.31
CA ARG A 71 9.23 0.62 2.40
C ARG A 71 8.59 1.82 3.11
N PHE A 72 7.74 1.55 4.09
CA PHE A 72 6.97 2.54 4.83
C PHE A 72 7.17 2.31 6.33
N PRO A 73 7.95 3.15 7.02
CA PRO A 73 8.17 3.04 8.47
C PRO A 73 6.98 3.64 9.22
N ILE A 74 5.77 3.17 8.95
CA ILE A 74 4.54 3.72 9.53
C ILE A 74 3.66 2.57 10.00
N THR A 75 3.17 2.65 11.23
CA THR A 75 2.25 1.64 11.75
C THR A 75 0.88 1.75 11.05
N PRO A 76 0.10 0.65 10.98
CA PRO A 76 -1.28 0.69 10.48
C PRO A 76 -2.13 1.72 11.25
N ALA A 77 -1.89 1.81 12.56
CA ALA A 77 -2.28 2.86 13.50
C ALA A 77 -2.25 4.28 12.91
N GLN A 78 -1.04 4.66 12.49
CA GLN A 78 -0.73 5.98 11.97
C GLN A 78 -1.31 6.18 10.57
N LEU A 79 -1.26 5.16 9.70
CA LEU A 79 -1.84 5.22 8.36
C LEU A 79 -3.35 5.50 8.41
N ALA A 80 -4.07 4.80 9.30
CA ALA A 80 -5.50 5.03 9.51
C ALA A 80 -5.78 6.46 9.97
N ARG A 81 -5.07 6.95 10.99
CA ARG A 81 -5.22 8.32 11.48
C ARG A 81 -5.06 9.36 10.38
N HIS A 82 -4.07 9.18 9.49
CA HIS A 82 -3.81 10.10 8.39
C HIS A 82 -4.91 10.06 7.32
N LEU A 83 -5.39 8.86 6.96
CA LEU A 83 -6.53 8.71 6.04
C LEU A 83 -7.79 9.35 6.60
N PHE A 84 -8.11 9.10 7.87
CA PHE A 84 -9.27 9.72 8.53
C PHE A 84 -9.15 11.24 8.66
N ALA A 85 -7.96 11.77 8.97
CA ALA A 85 -7.72 13.21 9.02
C ALA A 85 -7.92 13.88 7.65
N CYS A 86 -7.45 13.24 6.57
CA CYS A 86 -7.68 13.70 5.20
C CYS A 86 -9.18 13.69 4.84
N ALA A 87 -9.89 12.60 5.14
CA ALA A 87 -11.31 12.46 4.87
C ALA A 87 -12.16 13.49 5.63
N ARG A 88 -11.89 13.71 6.93
CA ARG A 88 -12.56 14.75 7.74
C ARG A 88 -12.33 16.15 7.19
N ARG A 89 -11.10 16.45 6.76
CA ARG A 89 -10.77 17.74 6.15
C ARG A 89 -11.47 17.95 4.80
N TRP A 90 -11.73 16.87 4.06
CA TRP A 90 -12.49 16.92 2.81
C TRP A 90 -13.97 17.21 3.06
N SER A 91 -14.55 16.58 4.10
CA SER A 91 -15.94 16.82 4.52
C SER A 91 -16.22 18.23 5.03
N LEU A 92 -15.21 18.97 5.50
CA LEU A 92 -15.36 20.35 5.98
C LEU A 92 -15.20 21.40 4.86
N ARG A 93 -15.03 20.95 3.61
CA ARG A 93 -14.76 21.80 2.44
C ARG A 93 -15.88 21.74 1.39
N ILE A 94 -16.92 20.97 1.65
CA ILE A 94 -18.16 20.83 0.87
C ILE A 94 -19.27 21.46 1.71
#